data_AF-A0A1Q5AEV6-F1
#
_entry.id   AF-A0A1Q5AEV6-F1
#
_cell.length_a   1.000
_cell.length_b   1.000
_cell.length_c   1.000
_cell.angle_alpha   90.00
_cell.angle_beta   90.00
_cell.angle_gamma   90.00
#
_symmetry.space_group_name_H-M   'P 1'
#
loop_
_entity.id
_entity.type
_entity.pdbx_description
1 polymer ?
#
loop_
_entity_poly.entity_id
_entity_poly.type
_entity_poly.pdbx_seq_one_letter_code
_entity_poly.pdbx_strand_id
1 'polypeptide(L)'
;MVTSCSSAGGDDHRRTDGRTSRWGKALGAPEASAFMQLEVPKSATEVKGAVQINPQEDIYLLSFVTDEKTAVRVAEDLRPEKPLRARNENPPSPTELFGHLGLAEPQSKKGVRWAGVCPPCVGDSRRTEVQWIEIHVLELDAGTTRVYLQAF
;
A
#
# COMPACT_ATOMS: atom_id res chain seq x y z
N MET A 1 52.65 -15.01 -26.85
CA MET A 1 52.36 -14.91 -25.41
C MET A 1 51.29 -13.84 -25.24
N VAL A 2 50.05 -14.22 -24.92
CA VAL A 2 48.95 -13.29 -24.66
C VAL A 2 48.63 -13.41 -23.17
N THR A 3 48.79 -12.32 -22.45
CA THR A 3 48.67 -12.23 -20.99
C THR A 3 47.20 -12.14 -20.61
N SER A 4 46.74 -13.12 -19.83
CA SER A 4 45.46 -13.11 -19.14
C SER A 4 45.60 -12.29 -17.85
N CYS A 5 44.67 -11.36 -17.60
CA CYS A 5 44.50 -10.72 -16.30
C CYS A 5 43.07 -10.96 -15.83
N SER A 6 42.92 -11.91 -14.90
CA SER A 6 41.74 -12.03 -14.05
C SER A 6 41.73 -10.88 -13.04
N SER A 7 40.66 -10.12 -13.02
CA SER A 7 40.28 -9.28 -11.87
C SER A 7 38.91 -9.73 -11.40
N ALA A 8 38.92 -10.67 -10.45
CA ALA A 8 37.81 -10.88 -9.53
C ALA A 8 37.71 -9.65 -8.64
N GLY A 9 36.63 -8.89 -8.79
CA GLY A 9 36.44 -7.63 -8.09
C GLY A 9 34.98 -7.46 -7.70
N GLY A 10 34.69 -7.81 -6.44
CA GLY A 10 33.53 -7.34 -5.70
C GLY A 10 32.25 -8.09 -5.99
N ASP A 11 32.03 -9.19 -5.25
CA ASP A 11 30.68 -9.56 -4.85
C ASP A 11 30.06 -8.34 -4.16
N ASP A 12 29.17 -7.68 -4.89
CA ASP A 12 28.26 -6.66 -4.38
C ASP A 12 27.28 -7.38 -3.45
N HIS A 13 27.76 -7.69 -2.24
CA HIS A 13 26.92 -8.13 -1.15
C HIS A 13 25.97 -6.99 -0.82
N ARG A 14 24.83 -6.99 -1.52
CA ARG A 14 23.59 -6.34 -1.12
C ARG A 14 23.40 -6.68 0.35
N ARG A 15 23.81 -5.78 1.24
CA ARG A 15 23.59 -5.87 2.69
C ARG A 15 22.07 -5.81 2.87
N THR A 16 21.41 -6.96 2.79
CA THR A 16 20.17 -7.16 3.52
C THR A 16 20.57 -7.00 4.97
N ASP A 17 20.01 -6.02 5.69
CA ASP A 17 20.54 -5.62 7.01
C ASP A 17 20.39 -6.70 8.11
N GLY A 18 20.01 -7.93 7.75
CA GLY A 18 19.59 -8.98 8.67
C GLY A 18 18.09 -8.90 9.00
N ARG A 19 17.36 -7.92 8.47
CA ARG A 19 15.90 -7.86 8.56
C ARG A 19 15.24 -9.08 7.98
N THR A 20 14.48 -9.78 8.81
CA THR A 20 13.50 -10.79 8.41
C THR A 20 12.11 -10.19 8.38
N SER A 21 11.24 -10.73 7.50
CA SER A 21 9.84 -10.32 7.42
C SER A 21 9.12 -10.52 8.76
N ARG A 22 8.49 -9.47 9.28
CA ARG A 22 7.71 -9.51 10.52
C ARG A 22 6.72 -8.34 10.59
N TRP A 23 5.62 -8.54 11.29
CA TRP A 23 4.72 -7.45 11.64
C TRP A 23 5.29 -6.59 12.77
N GLY A 24 5.21 -5.27 12.63
CA GLY A 24 5.60 -4.32 13.66
C GLY A 24 4.66 -4.39 14.87
N LYS A 25 5.16 -4.78 16.04
CA LYS A 25 4.33 -5.01 17.24
C LYS A 25 3.52 -3.82 17.73
N ALA A 26 3.93 -2.60 17.39
CA ALA A 26 3.28 -1.35 17.79
C ALA A 26 3.15 -0.36 16.62
N LEU A 27 3.25 -0.85 15.37
CA LEU A 27 3.11 -0.02 14.17
C LEU A 27 1.73 -0.28 13.58
N GLY A 28 0.81 0.65 13.77
CA GLY A 28 -0.60 0.52 13.43
C GLY A 28 -1.08 1.55 12.41
N ALA A 29 -2.36 1.92 12.50
CA ALA A 29 -2.97 2.91 11.61
C ALA A 29 -2.29 4.30 11.63
N PRO A 30 -1.88 4.87 12.80
CA PRO A 30 -1.19 6.15 12.81
C PRO A 30 0.09 6.13 11.99
N GLU A 31 0.92 5.09 12.14
CA GLU A 31 2.17 4.92 11.42
C GLU A 31 1.94 4.77 9.91
N ALA A 32 0.97 3.94 9.51
CA ALA A 32 0.62 3.78 8.10
C ALA A 32 0.09 5.08 7.48
N SER A 33 -0.78 5.81 8.17
CA SER A 33 -1.31 7.10 7.69
C SER A 33 -0.24 8.17 7.60
N ALA A 34 0.71 8.20 8.55
CA ALA A 34 1.81 9.14 8.57
C ALA A 34 2.79 8.88 7.41
N PHE A 35 3.13 7.61 7.15
CA PHE A 35 3.94 7.23 6.00
C PHE A 35 3.29 7.66 4.68
N MET A 36 2.00 7.35 4.51
CA MET A 36 1.23 7.73 3.32
C MET A 36 0.91 9.23 3.24
N GLN A 37 1.24 10.04 4.27
CA GLN A 37 0.89 11.46 4.38
C GLN A 37 -0.60 11.68 4.08
N LEU A 38 -1.43 10.86 4.72
CA LEU A 38 -2.88 10.84 4.55
C LEU A 38 -3.54 11.14 5.89
N GLU A 39 -4.38 12.16 5.93
CA GLU A 39 -5.25 12.40 7.08
C GLU A 39 -6.45 11.45 6.98
N VAL A 40 -6.55 10.52 7.93
CA VAL A 40 -7.73 9.64 8.02
C VAL A 40 -8.95 10.52 8.32
N PRO A 41 -10.03 10.45 7.51
CA PRO A 41 -11.20 11.30 7.74
C PRO A 41 -11.74 11.16 9.16
N LYS A 42 -12.13 12.28 9.79
CA LYS A 42 -12.65 12.27 11.17
C LYS A 42 -13.94 11.44 11.33
N SER A 43 -14.70 11.29 10.26
CA SER A 43 -15.91 10.44 10.21
C SER A 43 -15.61 8.96 10.00
N ALA A 44 -14.33 8.60 9.77
CA ALA A 44 -13.96 7.22 9.51
C ALA A 44 -14.17 6.36 10.76
N THR A 45 -14.69 5.16 10.52
CA THR A 45 -14.88 4.11 11.52
C THR A 45 -14.05 2.89 11.16
N GLU A 46 -13.91 1.95 12.08
CA GLU A 46 -13.15 0.72 11.85
C GLU A 46 -11.73 0.94 11.30
N VAL A 47 -11.09 2.01 11.78
CA VAL A 47 -9.73 2.37 11.37
C VAL A 47 -8.75 1.31 11.86
N LYS A 48 -8.10 0.64 10.91
CA LYS A 48 -7.14 -0.46 11.12
C LYS A 48 -5.89 -0.18 10.30
N GLY A 49 -4.73 -0.54 10.83
CA GLY A 49 -3.50 -0.48 10.07
C GLY A 49 -2.41 -1.31 10.71
N ALA A 50 -1.39 -1.60 9.91
CA ALA A 50 -0.21 -2.34 10.33
C ALA A 50 0.97 -1.99 9.43
N VAL A 51 2.18 -2.26 9.91
CA VAL A 51 3.40 -2.18 9.10
C VAL A 51 4.08 -3.54 9.10
N GLN A 52 4.29 -4.10 7.91
CA GLN A 52 5.13 -5.28 7.71
C GLN A 52 6.56 -4.80 7.46
N ILE A 53 7.43 -5.10 8.40
CA ILE A 53 8.86 -4.85 8.29
C ILE A 53 9.46 -5.96 7.42
N ASN A 54 10.05 -5.61 6.28
CA ASN A 54 10.64 -6.57 5.34
C ASN A 54 12.13 -6.30 5.09
N PRO A 55 12.85 -7.25 4.47
CA PRO A 55 14.27 -7.07 4.14
C PRO A 55 14.54 -6.01 3.06
N GLN A 56 13.61 -5.84 2.11
CA GLN A 56 13.76 -4.94 0.98
C GLN A 56 12.97 -3.65 1.17
N GLU A 57 11.66 -3.78 1.42
CA GLU A 57 10.75 -2.64 1.45
C GLU A 57 9.57 -2.94 2.37
N ASP A 58 9.31 -2.02 3.29
CA ASP A 58 8.24 -2.17 4.27
C ASP A 58 6.88 -1.97 3.62
N ILE A 59 5.91 -2.76 4.05
CA ILE A 59 4.54 -2.64 3.56
C ILE A 59 3.70 -1.96 4.64
N TYR A 60 3.11 -0.83 4.30
CA TYR A 60 2.21 -0.08 5.16
C TYR A 60 0.78 -0.35 4.74
N LEU A 61 -0.04 -0.82 5.67
CA LEU A 61 -1.44 -1.13 5.45
C LEU A 61 -2.31 -0.17 6.24
N LEU A 62 -3.33 0.39 5.58
CA LEU A 62 -4.36 1.19 6.22
C LEU A 62 -5.73 0.81 5.65
N SER A 63 -6.72 0.64 6.51
CA SER A 63 -8.11 0.45 6.09
C SER A 63 -9.06 1.14 7.06
N PHE A 64 -10.13 1.71 6.53
CA PHE A 64 -11.18 2.33 7.31
C PHE A 64 -12.49 2.33 6.53
N VAL A 65 -13.61 2.51 7.24
CA VAL A 65 -14.94 2.63 6.66
C VAL A 65 -15.39 4.08 6.73
N THR A 66 -15.94 4.59 5.62
CA THR A 66 -16.48 5.95 5.52
C THR A 66 -17.64 5.97 4.51
N ASP A 67 -18.20 7.13 4.19
CA ASP A 67 -19.19 7.26 3.12
C ASP A 67 -18.52 7.29 1.74
N GLU A 68 -19.27 6.92 0.70
CA GLU A 68 -18.75 6.84 -0.68
C GLU A 68 -18.11 8.15 -1.17
N LYS A 69 -18.71 9.29 -0.83
CA LYS A 69 -18.21 10.60 -1.26
C LYS A 69 -16.86 10.91 -0.62
N THR A 70 -16.70 10.57 0.66
CA THR A 70 -15.43 10.72 1.39
C THR A 70 -14.38 9.73 0.88
N ALA A 71 -14.75 8.48 0.58
CA ALA A 71 -13.85 7.49 0.00
C ALA A 71 -13.27 7.95 -1.35
N VAL A 72 -14.11 8.49 -2.23
CA VAL A 72 -13.66 9.05 -3.52
C VAL A 72 -12.74 10.25 -3.32
N ARG A 73 -13.06 11.18 -2.41
CA ARG A 73 -12.21 12.33 -2.10
C ARG A 73 -10.83 11.92 -1.58
N VAL A 74 -10.77 10.90 -0.72
CA VAL A 74 -9.50 10.34 -0.26
C VAL A 74 -8.69 9.82 -1.45
N ALA A 75 -9.34 9.06 -2.34
CA ALA A 75 -8.65 8.55 -3.53
C ALA A 75 -8.15 9.68 -4.44
N GLU A 76 -8.94 10.74 -4.64
CA GLU A 76 -8.54 11.91 -5.42
C GLU A 76 -7.38 12.69 -4.79
N ASP A 77 -7.36 12.85 -3.46
CA ASP A 77 -6.25 13.51 -2.75
C ASP A 77 -4.91 12.77 -2.92
N LEU A 78 -4.98 11.44 -3.07
CA LEU A 78 -3.81 10.62 -3.35
C LEU A 78 -3.30 10.78 -4.79
N ARG A 79 -4.02 11.46 -5.69
CA ARG A 79 -3.61 11.74 -7.08
C ARG A 79 -3.20 10.50 -7.88
N PRO A 80 -4.08 9.50 -8.03
CA PRO A 80 -3.79 8.31 -8.82
C PRO A 80 -3.53 8.68 -10.28
N GLU A 81 -2.66 7.92 -10.95
CA GLU A 81 -2.34 8.16 -12.37
C GLU A 81 -3.56 7.99 -13.29
N LYS A 82 -4.50 7.14 -12.86
CA LYS A 82 -5.76 6.86 -13.55
C LYS A 82 -6.89 6.82 -12.51
N PRO A 83 -8.11 7.23 -12.89
CA PRO A 83 -9.26 7.16 -11.99
C PRO A 83 -9.51 5.74 -11.44
N LEU A 84 -10.20 5.68 -10.30
CA LEU A 84 -10.75 4.45 -9.74
C LEU A 84 -11.55 3.70 -10.81
N ARG A 85 -11.20 2.45 -11.04
CA ARG A 85 -11.84 1.59 -12.05
C ARG A 85 -12.22 0.25 -11.44
N ALA A 86 -13.25 -0.39 -11.98
CA ALA A 86 -13.56 -1.76 -11.63
C ALA A 86 -12.33 -2.63 -11.87
N ARG A 87 -12.01 -3.50 -10.90
CA ARG A 87 -10.90 -4.44 -11.06
C ARG A 87 -11.31 -5.56 -12.03
N ASN A 88 -10.42 -5.93 -12.96
CA ASN A 88 -10.63 -7.06 -13.87
C ASN A 88 -10.60 -8.40 -13.11
N GLU A 89 -11.24 -9.42 -13.67
CA GLU A 89 -11.60 -10.68 -12.99
C GLU A 89 -10.44 -11.62 -12.59
N ASN A 90 -9.18 -11.31 -12.95
CA ASN A 90 -8.01 -12.12 -12.60
C ASN A 90 -6.95 -11.29 -11.84
N PRO A 91 -7.18 -10.99 -10.55
CA PRO A 91 -6.13 -10.42 -9.71
C PRO A 91 -4.98 -11.41 -9.53
N PRO A 92 -3.72 -10.94 -9.35
CA PRO A 92 -2.66 -11.80 -8.85
C PRO A 92 -3.10 -12.46 -7.53
N SER A 93 -2.54 -13.64 -7.25
CA SER A 93 -2.85 -14.41 -6.04
C SER A 93 -2.77 -13.52 -4.80
N PRO A 94 -3.80 -13.53 -3.93
CA PRO A 94 -3.82 -12.71 -2.74
C PRO A 94 -2.57 -12.96 -1.89
N THR A 95 -1.80 -11.92 -1.60
CA THR A 95 -0.94 -11.91 -0.43
C THR A 95 -1.86 -11.69 0.77
N GLU A 96 -1.77 -12.51 1.83
CA GLU A 96 -2.58 -12.36 3.05
C GLU A 96 -2.12 -11.16 3.90
N LEU A 97 -2.26 -9.95 3.35
CA LEU A 97 -1.84 -8.69 3.97
C LEU A 97 -2.97 -8.13 4.85
N PHE A 98 -4.14 -7.85 4.27
CA PHE A 98 -5.28 -7.33 5.02
C PHE A 98 -5.90 -8.39 5.94
N GLY A 99 -5.68 -9.67 5.64
CA GLY A 99 -5.97 -10.78 6.55
C GLY A 99 -5.34 -10.59 7.94
N HIS A 100 -4.14 -10.01 8.03
CA HIS A 100 -3.49 -9.69 9.31
C HIS A 100 -4.32 -8.71 10.17
N LEU A 101 -5.10 -7.83 9.54
CA LEU A 101 -5.98 -6.88 10.21
C LEU A 101 -7.35 -7.48 10.57
N GLY A 102 -7.55 -8.77 10.30
CA GLY A 102 -8.84 -9.45 10.41
C GLY A 102 -9.83 -9.03 9.33
N LEU A 103 -9.34 -8.58 8.17
CA LEU A 103 -10.14 -8.14 7.05
C LEU A 103 -10.05 -9.12 5.88
N ALA A 104 -11.08 -9.17 5.06
CA ALA A 104 -10.99 -9.87 3.80
C ALA A 104 -10.15 -9.08 2.80
N GLU A 105 -9.38 -9.79 2.00
CA GLU A 105 -8.54 -9.20 0.97
C GLU A 105 -9.39 -8.47 -0.09
N PRO A 106 -9.05 -7.22 -0.48
CA PRO A 106 -9.84 -6.47 -1.45
C PRO A 106 -9.91 -7.18 -2.80
N GLN A 107 -8.83 -7.86 -3.21
CA GLN A 107 -8.78 -8.71 -4.42
C GLN A 107 -9.81 -9.84 -4.45
N SER A 108 -10.26 -10.30 -3.27
CA SER A 108 -11.25 -11.38 -3.18
C SER A 108 -12.69 -10.89 -3.33
N LYS A 109 -12.92 -9.57 -3.39
CA LYS A 109 -14.26 -8.97 -3.33
C LYS A 109 -14.74 -8.55 -4.72
N LYS A 110 -15.95 -8.99 -5.06
CA LYS A 110 -16.66 -8.53 -6.25
C LYS A 110 -16.99 -7.04 -6.13
N GLY A 111 -16.93 -6.31 -7.24
CA GLY A 111 -17.28 -4.89 -7.28
C GLY A 111 -16.23 -3.95 -6.69
N VAL A 112 -15.07 -4.46 -6.24
CA VAL A 112 -13.97 -3.60 -5.77
C VAL A 112 -13.47 -2.70 -6.92
N ARG A 113 -13.38 -1.41 -6.63
CA ARG A 113 -12.70 -0.44 -7.50
C ARG A 113 -11.27 -0.27 -7.04
N TRP A 114 -10.37 -0.03 -7.97
CA TRP A 114 -8.94 0.11 -7.71
C TRP A 114 -8.31 1.23 -8.51
N ALA A 115 -7.28 1.84 -7.93
CA ALA A 115 -6.34 2.74 -8.60
C ALA A 115 -4.93 2.60 -8.02
N GLY A 116 -3.94 2.86 -8.87
CA GLY A 116 -2.53 2.94 -8.48
C GLY A 116 -2.07 4.40 -8.43
N VAL A 117 -1.20 4.69 -7.47
CA VAL A 117 -0.64 6.01 -7.22
C VAL A 117 0.88 5.89 -7.25
N CYS A 118 1.53 6.69 -8.10
CA CYS A 118 2.97 6.92 -8.07
C CYS A 118 3.21 8.40 -7.72
N PRO A 119 3.42 8.74 -6.44
CA PRO A 119 3.67 10.14 -6.05
C PRO A 119 4.83 10.79 -6.82
N PRO A 120 5.97 10.11 -7.07
CA PRO A 120 7.05 10.66 -7.88
C PRO A 120 6.64 10.96 -9.34
N CYS A 121 5.80 10.13 -9.95
CA CYS A 121 5.40 10.25 -11.35
C CYS A 121 4.52 11.49 -11.61
N VAL A 122 3.77 11.94 -10.59
CA VAL A 122 2.89 13.11 -10.67
C VAL A 122 3.44 14.33 -9.92
N GLY A 123 4.68 14.24 -9.40
CA GLY A 123 5.32 15.31 -8.65
C GLY A 123 4.57 15.71 -7.37
N ASP A 124 3.95 14.77 -6.66
CA ASP A 124 3.33 15.05 -5.35
C ASP A 124 4.40 15.18 -4.26
N SER A 125 4.87 16.40 -4.04
CA SER A 125 5.91 16.73 -3.05
C SER A 125 5.51 16.44 -1.59
N ARG A 126 4.24 16.14 -1.32
CA ARG A 126 3.81 15.73 0.03
C ARG A 126 4.28 14.32 0.39
N ARG A 127 4.53 13.46 -0.61
CA ARG A 127 4.74 12.00 -0.46
C ARG A 127 6.04 11.55 -1.12
N THR A 128 7.13 12.29 -0.92
CA THR A 128 8.43 12.02 -1.56
C THR A 128 9.05 10.68 -1.16
N GLU A 129 8.74 10.19 0.04
CA GLU A 129 9.24 8.91 0.57
C GLU A 129 8.37 7.71 0.18
N VAL A 130 7.24 7.94 -0.48
CA VAL A 130 6.29 6.88 -0.87
C VAL A 130 6.49 6.55 -2.35
N GLN A 131 6.88 5.32 -2.66
CA GLN A 131 7.13 4.91 -4.04
C GLN A 131 5.83 4.56 -4.75
N TRP A 132 4.89 3.92 -4.03
CA TRP A 132 3.61 3.52 -4.59
C TRP A 132 2.51 3.41 -3.53
N ILE A 133 1.27 3.67 -3.94
CA ILE A 133 0.08 3.35 -3.15
C ILE A 133 -0.93 2.62 -4.04
N GLU A 134 -1.40 1.47 -3.58
CA GLU A 134 -2.60 0.83 -4.12
C GLU A 134 -3.82 1.27 -3.32
N ILE A 135 -4.80 1.81 -4.02
CA ILE A 135 -6.10 2.18 -3.44
C ILE A 135 -7.12 1.14 -3.87
N HIS A 136 -7.82 0.55 -2.91
CA HIS A 136 -9.02 -0.24 -3.17
C HIS A 136 -10.22 0.36 -2.45
N VAL A 137 -11.35 0.41 -3.15
CA VAL A 137 -12.60 0.96 -2.65
C VAL A 137 -13.68 -0.10 -2.84
N LEU A 138 -14.24 -0.55 -1.74
CA LEU A 138 -15.30 -1.56 -1.69
C LEU A 138 -16.55 -0.93 -1.10
N GLU A 139 -17.60 -0.81 -1.91
CA GLU A 139 -18.93 -0.49 -1.41
C GLU A 139 -19.41 -1.64 -0.52
N LEU A 140 -19.85 -1.29 0.68
CA LEU A 140 -20.48 -2.20 1.63
C LEU A 140 -22.00 -2.00 1.56
N ASP A 141 -22.72 -2.47 2.57
CA ASP A 141 -24.14 -2.23 2.69
C ASP A 141 -24.44 -0.78 3.18
N ALA A 142 -25.65 -0.30 2.88
CA ALA A 142 -26.22 0.94 3.43
C ALA A 142 -25.42 2.24 3.15
N GLY A 143 -24.74 2.34 2.00
CA GLY A 143 -24.05 3.56 1.56
C GLY A 143 -22.73 3.84 2.27
N THR A 144 -22.18 2.83 2.96
CA THR A 144 -20.83 2.86 3.51
C THR A 144 -19.85 2.18 2.58
N THR A 145 -18.61 2.62 2.64
CA THR A 145 -17.54 2.20 1.74
C THR A 145 -16.29 1.95 2.56
N ARG A 146 -15.67 0.79 2.37
CA ARG A 146 -14.36 0.48 2.93
C ARG A 146 -13.26 0.89 1.96
N VAL A 147 -12.32 1.65 2.46
CA VAL A 147 -11.07 1.97 1.79
C VAL A 147 -9.99 1.03 2.31
N TYR A 148 -9.17 0.52 1.39
CA TYR A 148 -7.94 -0.22 1.69
C TYR A 148 -6.79 0.47 0.96
N LEU A 149 -5.72 0.76 1.69
CA LEU A 149 -4.50 1.35 1.17
C LEU A 149 -3.33 0.43 1.52
N GLN A 150 -2.52 0.14 0.52
CA GLN A 150 -1.24 -0.54 0.67
C GLN A 150 -0.17 0.35 0.07
N ALA A 151 0.86 0.69 0.84
CA ALA A 151 1.96 1.53 0.38
C ALA A 151 3.31 0.90 0.70
N PHE A 152 4.30 1.29 -0.08
CA PHE A 152 5.68 0.88 0.02
C PHE A 152 6.61 1.97 -0.53
#